data_AF-A0A067BQ87-F1
#
_entry.id   AF-A0A067BQ87-F1
#
_cell.length_a   1.000
_cell.length_b   1.000
_cell.length_c   1.000
_cell.angle_alpha   90.00
_cell.angle_beta   90.00
_cell.angle_gamma   90.00
#
_symmetry.space_group_name_H-M   'P 1'
#
loop_
_entity.id
_entity.type
_entity.pdbx_description
1 polymer ?
#
loop_
_entity_poly.entity_id
_entity_poly.type
_entity_poly.pdbx_seq_one_letter_code
_entity_poly.pdbx_strand_id
1 'polypeptide(L)'
;MVTVLVLNLACVISVGSTMPNHVLKTDKFILSTVAWPTKQLINLGIFFSAIGGALQNLTGHPRMLAAMANDNVIPFLRPFAAKDSDEPRKAVGLILAMSCLPCIAGNLDFLAPFLTMSSLMLCATLNFACFSMALGHAPGFRPKWHYFHWSTALLGSMGSIGLMLFFSWTKAILAILLCVLIRLYVRCLGFKKDWGSSIRGMHLELACWLLHLPSSPRLLDFASQLKEGHGLVEVVNLLAGKDDTTYDVASEATHRLRAHLLGAHIAGFGHVYACKNILKSMGTVAEASGMGPLRSNTVLLGWPKAAATRDPAFLDDYVDMLHEIINCKKALLLAKGLASFPSNDDSRRGTVDIWWVLHDGGLLLLIPYLLRLHFVWRKSKLRLFTVVSMKEDAGEIAARLADFLEGVRIEAEVHVVPLRNATISSLLIKRTKDELLKKKEALAAMKVTTMSFAIRDGYEQLVDDLSNVGTAIDDDERSRGKRFAASPPPTSSDTRLVHAQLMNQHMLEHSGDASLVVVNLPRLIGVPALCFVTYVEALTQHLPAVLLVRGSGREVVTLNA
;
A
#
# COMPACT_ATOMS: atom_id res chain seq x y z
N MET A 1 -34.27 -8.27 28.25
CA MET A 1 -33.13 -8.03 29.17
C MET A 1 -33.48 -6.99 30.24
N VAL A 2 -33.93 -5.79 29.89
CA VAL A 2 -34.34 -4.76 30.88
C VAL A 2 -35.42 -5.29 31.83
N THR A 3 -36.45 -5.97 31.33
CA THR A 3 -37.50 -6.58 32.18
C THR A 3 -36.95 -7.55 33.22
N VAL A 4 -36.00 -8.41 32.84
CA VAL A 4 -35.38 -9.38 33.75
C VAL A 4 -34.55 -8.66 34.82
N LEU A 5 -33.81 -7.62 34.44
CA LEU A 5 -33.05 -6.80 35.39
C LEU A 5 -33.99 -6.12 36.41
N VAL A 6 -35.06 -5.50 35.93
CA VAL A 6 -36.06 -4.83 36.77
C VAL A 6 -36.72 -5.83 37.72
N LEU A 7 -37.13 -7.01 37.22
CA LEU A 7 -37.72 -8.07 38.05
C LEU A 7 -36.73 -8.59 39.10
N ASN A 8 -35.46 -8.80 38.74
CA ASN A 8 -34.44 -9.25 39.70
C ASN A 8 -34.20 -8.19 40.78
N LEU A 9 -34.06 -6.91 40.41
CA LEU A 9 -33.90 -5.82 41.38
C LEU A 9 -35.13 -5.68 42.28
N ALA A 10 -36.33 -5.73 41.71
CA ALA A 10 -37.58 -5.69 42.48
C ALA A 10 -37.68 -6.88 43.44
N CYS A 11 -37.27 -8.08 43.02
CA CYS A 11 -37.23 -9.27 43.87
C CYS A 11 -36.24 -9.09 45.02
N VAL A 12 -35.01 -8.64 44.75
CA VAL A 12 -34.00 -8.38 45.78
C VAL A 12 -34.49 -7.37 46.81
N ILE A 13 -35.09 -6.25 46.37
CA ILE A 13 -35.63 -5.22 47.26
C ILE A 13 -36.80 -5.76 48.08
N SER A 14 -37.73 -6.48 47.45
CA SER A 14 -38.94 -6.99 48.11
C SER A 14 -38.63 -8.08 49.13
N VAL A 15 -37.72 -9.01 48.80
CA VAL A 15 -37.29 -10.07 49.72
C VAL A 15 -36.47 -9.48 50.86
N GLY A 16 -35.60 -8.49 50.56
CA GLY A 16 -34.79 -7.82 51.57
C GLY A 16 -35.58 -6.96 52.56
N SER A 17 -36.73 -6.40 52.14
CA SER A 17 -37.58 -5.58 53.01
C SER A 17 -38.58 -6.39 53.85
N THR A 18 -38.94 -7.60 53.42
CA THR A 18 -40.00 -8.40 54.06
C THR A 18 -39.48 -9.53 54.95
N MET A 19 -38.25 -10.01 54.75
CA MET A 19 -37.74 -11.22 55.41
C MET A 19 -36.60 -10.93 56.40
N PRO A 20 -36.59 -11.56 57.59
CA PRO A 20 -35.50 -11.41 58.54
C PRO A 20 -34.22 -12.13 58.06
N ASN A 21 -33.06 -11.54 58.36
CA ASN A 21 -31.74 -11.97 57.86
C ASN A 21 -31.39 -13.44 58.15
N HIS A 22 -31.81 -13.98 59.30
CA HIS A 22 -31.50 -15.37 59.65
C HIS A 22 -32.18 -16.37 58.70
N VAL A 23 -33.42 -16.12 58.28
CA VAL A 23 -34.16 -17.00 57.34
C VAL A 23 -33.54 -16.94 55.95
N LEU A 24 -33.09 -15.75 55.51
CA LEU A 24 -32.43 -15.55 54.22
C LEU A 24 -31.12 -16.32 54.08
N LYS A 25 -30.43 -16.61 55.19
CA LYS A 25 -29.18 -17.37 55.19
C LYS A 25 -29.38 -18.89 55.22
N THR A 26 -30.50 -19.36 55.77
CA THR A 26 -30.73 -20.80 56.01
C THR A 26 -31.65 -21.46 55.00
N ASP A 27 -32.70 -20.77 54.52
CA ASP A 27 -33.70 -21.36 53.63
C ASP A 27 -33.40 -21.04 52.16
N LYS A 28 -32.87 -22.02 51.41
CA LYS A 28 -32.63 -21.91 49.96
C LYS A 28 -33.93 -21.80 49.14
N PHE A 29 -35.07 -22.20 49.68
CA PHE A 29 -36.38 -22.18 48.99
C PHE A 29 -37.33 -21.12 49.55
N ILE A 30 -36.78 -20.05 50.16
CA ILE A 30 -37.59 -19.02 50.83
C ILE A 30 -38.68 -18.41 49.95
N LEU A 31 -38.42 -18.20 48.64
CA LEU A 31 -39.42 -17.69 47.70
C LEU A 31 -40.64 -18.61 47.59
N SER A 32 -40.46 -19.93 47.69
CA SER A 32 -41.59 -20.88 47.67
C SER A 32 -42.43 -20.82 48.94
N THR A 33 -41.80 -20.47 50.07
CA THR A 33 -42.45 -20.38 51.38
C THR A 33 -43.31 -19.11 51.50
N VAL A 34 -42.91 -18.02 50.84
CA VAL A 34 -43.61 -16.71 50.85
C VAL A 34 -44.75 -16.65 49.82
N ALA A 35 -44.79 -17.56 48.86
CA ALA A 35 -45.71 -17.48 47.74
C ALA A 35 -47.15 -17.86 48.07
N TRP A 36 -48.07 -17.02 47.58
CA TRP A 36 -49.50 -17.26 47.53
C TRP A 36 -49.88 -17.77 46.12
N PRO A 37 -50.80 -18.75 45.95
CA PRO A 37 -51.65 -19.38 46.96
C PRO A 37 -51.07 -20.61 47.65
N THR A 38 -50.14 -21.35 47.03
CA THR A 38 -49.54 -22.55 47.62
C THR A 38 -48.05 -22.69 47.30
N LYS A 39 -47.27 -23.19 48.26
CA LYS A 39 -45.83 -23.48 48.11
C LYS A 39 -45.53 -24.47 46.97
N GLN A 40 -46.42 -25.45 46.77
CA GLN A 40 -46.26 -26.48 45.75
C GLN A 40 -46.26 -25.90 44.33
N LEU A 41 -47.00 -24.82 44.09
CA LEU A 41 -47.06 -24.18 42.79
C LEU A 41 -45.69 -23.65 42.33
N ILE A 42 -44.95 -23.00 43.24
CA ILE A 42 -43.60 -22.51 42.93
C ILE A 42 -42.62 -23.66 42.73
N ASN A 43 -42.67 -24.70 43.57
CA ASN A 43 -41.78 -25.85 43.42
C ASN A 43 -41.99 -26.59 42.09
N LEU A 44 -43.25 -26.77 41.67
CA LEU A 44 -43.59 -27.29 40.34
C LEU A 44 -43.09 -26.35 39.24
N GLY A 45 -43.26 -25.04 39.42
CA GLY A 45 -42.76 -24.02 38.49
C GLY A 45 -41.24 -24.08 38.31
N ILE A 46 -40.47 -24.17 39.40
CA ILE A 46 -39.00 -24.33 39.37
C ILE A 46 -38.64 -25.61 38.62
N PHE A 47 -39.32 -26.73 38.90
CA PHE A 47 -39.07 -28.02 38.26
C PHE A 47 -39.28 -27.96 36.74
N PHE A 48 -40.45 -27.49 36.29
CA PHE A 48 -40.75 -27.39 34.85
C PHE A 48 -39.88 -26.33 34.16
N SER A 49 -39.54 -25.23 34.82
CA SER A 49 -38.62 -24.22 34.29
C SER A 49 -37.20 -24.77 34.11
N ALA A 50 -36.69 -25.53 35.08
CA ALA A 50 -35.38 -26.17 35.01
C ALA A 50 -35.32 -27.22 33.87
N ILE A 51 -36.35 -28.07 33.74
CA ILE A 51 -36.45 -29.03 32.63
C ILE A 51 -36.53 -28.32 31.29
N GLY A 52 -37.33 -27.26 31.18
CA GLY A 52 -37.45 -26.46 29.96
C GLY A 52 -36.11 -25.87 29.52
N GLY A 53 -35.36 -25.26 30.46
CA GLY A 53 -34.02 -24.74 30.20
C GLY A 53 -33.02 -25.83 29.79
N ALA A 54 -33.09 -27.01 30.43
CA ALA A 54 -32.24 -28.15 30.08
C ALA A 54 -32.52 -28.67 28.66
N LEU A 55 -33.80 -28.82 28.28
CA LEU A 55 -34.21 -29.26 26.94
C LEU A 55 -33.81 -28.24 25.85
N GLN A 56 -33.93 -26.94 26.13
CA GLN A 56 -33.50 -25.89 25.21
C GLN A 56 -31.99 -25.97 24.94
N ASN A 57 -31.18 -26.17 25.98
CA ASN A 57 -29.73 -26.31 25.84
C ASN A 57 -29.33 -27.62 25.13
N LEU A 58 -30.05 -28.71 25.41
CA LEU A 58 -29.81 -30.03 24.80
C LEU A 58 -30.15 -30.06 23.31
N THR A 59 -31.04 -29.19 22.83
CA THR A 59 -31.38 -29.06 21.41
C THR A 59 -30.52 -27.99 20.69
N GLY A 60 -30.18 -26.90 21.39
CA GLY A 60 -29.41 -25.79 20.82
C GLY A 60 -27.92 -26.09 20.63
N HIS A 61 -27.25 -26.58 21.68
CA HIS A 61 -25.79 -26.79 21.63
C HIS A 61 -25.33 -27.79 20.56
N PRO A 62 -26.01 -28.94 20.33
CA PRO A 62 -25.59 -29.89 19.29
C PRO A 62 -25.67 -29.31 17.88
N ARG A 63 -26.66 -28.45 17.63
CA ARG A 63 -26.81 -27.76 16.35
C ARG A 63 -25.70 -26.74 16.14
N MET A 64 -25.31 -25.99 17.18
CA MET A 64 -24.15 -25.10 17.11
C MET A 64 -22.86 -25.87 16.82
N LEU A 65 -22.64 -27.01 17.50
CA LEU A 65 -21.46 -27.84 17.27
C LEU A 65 -21.44 -28.43 15.85
N ALA A 66 -22.58 -28.90 15.35
CA ALA A 66 -22.72 -29.41 13.99
C ALA A 66 -22.46 -28.32 12.92
N ALA A 67 -22.96 -27.10 13.14
CA ALA A 67 -22.68 -25.96 12.26
C ALA A 67 -21.18 -25.64 12.21
N MET A 68 -20.51 -25.60 13.36
CA MET A 68 -19.06 -25.40 13.43
C MET A 68 -18.26 -26.52 12.75
N ALA A 69 -18.74 -27.77 12.83
CA ALA A 69 -18.13 -28.91 12.14
C ALA A 69 -18.32 -28.83 10.61
N ASN A 70 -19.50 -28.40 10.15
CA ASN A 70 -19.81 -28.19 8.73
C ASN A 70 -18.96 -27.06 8.11
N ASP A 71 -18.68 -26.02 8.89
CA ASP A 71 -17.78 -24.93 8.48
C ASP A 71 -16.32 -25.38 8.31
N ASN A 72 -15.99 -26.59 8.77
CA ASN A 72 -14.68 -27.22 8.69
C ASN A 72 -13.57 -26.41 9.37
N VAL A 73 -13.86 -25.44 10.23
CA VAL A 73 -12.85 -24.56 10.88
C VAL A 73 -11.83 -25.36 11.71
N ILE A 74 -12.28 -26.48 12.30
CA ILE A 74 -11.48 -27.31 13.20
C ILE A 74 -11.53 -28.76 12.69
N PRO A 75 -10.42 -29.33 12.19
CA PRO A 75 -10.41 -30.65 11.55
C PRO A 75 -10.92 -31.79 12.44
N PHE A 76 -10.64 -31.73 13.75
CA PHE A 76 -11.07 -32.77 14.68
C PHE A 76 -12.57 -32.75 14.97
N LEU A 77 -13.29 -31.65 14.66
CA LEU A 77 -14.74 -31.56 14.83
C LEU A 77 -15.53 -32.17 13.67
N ARG A 78 -14.88 -32.51 12.55
CA ARG A 78 -15.52 -33.11 11.36
C ARG A 78 -16.42 -34.32 11.64
N PRO A 79 -16.11 -35.24 12.58
CA PRO A 79 -16.99 -36.38 12.87
C PRO A 79 -18.38 -35.99 13.40
N PHE A 80 -18.55 -34.76 13.87
CA PHE A 80 -19.80 -34.21 14.41
C PHE A 80 -20.61 -33.41 13.38
N ALA A 81 -20.17 -33.34 12.12
CA ALA A 81 -20.91 -32.73 11.02
C ALA A 81 -22.24 -33.47 10.76
N ALA A 82 -23.28 -32.70 10.45
CA ALA A 82 -24.62 -33.21 10.13
C ALA A 82 -25.23 -32.35 9.02
N LYS A 83 -26.07 -32.94 8.16
CA LYS A 83 -26.80 -32.18 7.12
C LYS A 83 -27.91 -31.35 7.76
N ASP A 84 -28.30 -30.24 7.13
CA ASP A 84 -29.29 -29.30 7.69
C ASP A 84 -30.66 -29.92 8.02
N SER A 85 -31.02 -31.03 7.37
CA SER A 85 -32.27 -31.77 7.62
C SER A 85 -32.11 -32.96 8.57
N ASP A 86 -30.89 -33.31 8.98
CA ASP A 86 -30.61 -34.48 9.81
C ASP A 86 -30.27 -34.07 11.25
N GLU A 87 -30.66 -34.89 12.22
CA GLU A 87 -30.36 -34.61 13.61
C GLU A 87 -28.89 -34.95 13.92
N PRO A 88 -28.13 -34.05 14.58
CA PRO A 88 -26.72 -34.28 14.84
C PRO A 88 -26.51 -35.26 16.01
N ARG A 89 -26.85 -36.54 15.81
CA ARG A 89 -26.88 -37.59 16.86
C ARG A 89 -25.56 -37.73 17.61
N LYS A 90 -24.42 -37.65 16.90
CA LYS A 90 -23.08 -37.71 17.51
C LYS A 90 -22.79 -36.50 18.41
N ALA A 91 -23.22 -35.30 17.99
CA ALA A 91 -23.06 -34.09 18.79
C ALA A 91 -23.98 -34.10 20.03
N VAL A 92 -25.21 -34.60 19.88
CA VAL A 92 -26.15 -34.79 21.00
C VAL A 92 -25.55 -35.73 22.04
N GLY A 93 -25.01 -36.88 21.60
CA GLY A 93 -24.34 -37.84 22.49
C GLY A 93 -23.16 -37.23 23.25
N LEU A 94 -22.33 -36.43 22.58
CA LEU A 94 -21.21 -35.72 23.21
C LEU A 94 -21.69 -34.73 24.29
N ILE A 95 -22.69 -33.91 23.97
CA ILE A 95 -23.19 -32.88 24.89
C ILE A 95 -23.92 -33.49 26.07
N LEU A 96 -24.67 -34.58 25.86
CA LEU A 96 -25.26 -35.37 26.94
C LEU A 96 -24.16 -35.93 27.86
N ALA A 97 -23.10 -36.53 27.30
CA ALA A 97 -21.98 -37.02 28.11
C ALA A 97 -21.28 -35.90 28.90
N MET A 98 -21.01 -34.75 28.26
CA MET A 98 -20.37 -33.60 28.92
C MET A 98 -21.24 -32.99 30.04
N SER A 99 -22.56 -33.00 29.89
CA SER A 99 -23.49 -32.48 30.91
C SER A 99 -23.73 -33.46 32.06
N CYS A 100 -23.67 -34.77 31.82
CA CYS A 100 -23.81 -35.77 32.89
C CYS A 100 -22.65 -35.74 33.89
N LEU A 101 -21.42 -35.40 33.46
CA LEU A 101 -20.23 -35.38 34.32
C LEU A 101 -20.38 -34.43 35.53
N PRO A 102 -20.74 -33.14 35.36
CA PRO A 102 -21.02 -32.26 36.50
C PRO A 102 -22.26 -32.64 37.32
N CYS A 103 -23.28 -33.24 36.69
CA CYS A 103 -24.49 -33.68 37.39
C CYS A 103 -24.18 -34.75 38.44
N ILE A 104 -23.21 -35.64 38.16
CA ILE A 104 -22.74 -36.67 39.11
C ILE A 104 -22.02 -36.03 40.31
N ALA A 105 -21.34 -34.90 40.12
CA ALA A 105 -20.65 -34.19 41.21
C ALA A 105 -21.61 -33.55 42.22
N GLY A 106 -22.90 -33.40 41.89
CA GLY A 106 -23.98 -33.08 42.83
C GLY A 106 -23.94 -31.69 43.50
N ASN A 107 -22.96 -30.83 43.15
CA ASN A 107 -22.79 -29.52 43.78
C ASN A 107 -22.93 -28.36 42.77
N LEU A 108 -24.07 -27.66 42.83
CA LEU A 108 -24.38 -26.51 41.99
C LEU A 108 -23.45 -25.32 42.26
N ASP A 109 -23.05 -25.12 43.52
CA ASP A 109 -22.25 -23.97 43.95
C ASP A 109 -20.82 -24.04 43.39
N PHE A 110 -20.33 -25.24 43.09
CA PHE A 110 -19.05 -25.45 42.39
C PHE A 110 -19.16 -25.19 40.88
N LEU A 111 -20.30 -25.53 40.27
CA LEU A 111 -20.50 -25.43 38.83
C LEU A 111 -20.78 -24.00 38.38
N ALA A 112 -21.50 -23.21 39.19
CA ALA A 112 -21.92 -21.86 38.82
C ALA A 112 -20.76 -20.95 38.39
N PRO A 113 -19.62 -20.86 39.11
CA PRO A 113 -18.47 -20.05 38.68
C PRO A 113 -17.89 -20.48 37.33
N PHE A 114 -17.89 -21.79 37.01
CA PHE A 114 -17.35 -22.29 35.73
C PHE A 114 -18.23 -21.86 34.54
N LEU A 115 -19.55 -21.93 34.71
CA LEU A 115 -20.50 -21.44 33.70
C LEU A 115 -20.41 -19.94 33.53
N THR A 116 -20.33 -19.17 34.64
CA THR A 116 -20.15 -17.71 34.61
C THR A 116 -18.89 -17.31 33.84
N MET A 117 -17.76 -17.98 34.07
CA MET A 117 -16.51 -17.72 33.34
C MET A 117 -16.67 -17.95 31.83
N SER A 118 -17.33 -19.05 31.44
CA SER A 118 -17.55 -19.38 30.03
C SER A 118 -18.49 -18.37 29.35
N SER A 119 -19.58 -17.96 30.02
CA SER A 119 -20.51 -16.95 29.50
C SER A 119 -19.87 -15.57 29.38
N LEU A 120 -19.09 -15.13 30.39
CA LEU A 120 -18.35 -13.88 30.32
C LEU A 120 -17.34 -13.89 29.16
N MET A 121 -16.76 -15.05 28.81
CA MET A 121 -15.78 -15.15 27.72
C MET A 121 -16.45 -14.97 26.37
N LEU A 122 -17.63 -15.56 26.19
CA LEU A 122 -18.44 -15.34 25.00
C LEU A 122 -18.80 -13.86 24.85
N CYS A 123 -19.25 -13.21 25.91
CA CYS A 123 -19.56 -11.77 25.88
C CYS A 123 -18.32 -10.92 25.59
N ALA A 124 -17.17 -11.23 26.20
CA ALA A 124 -15.93 -10.50 25.99
C ALA A 124 -15.43 -10.59 24.53
N THR A 125 -15.42 -11.80 23.97
CA THR A 125 -14.92 -12.07 22.61
C THR A 125 -15.86 -11.54 21.53
N LEU A 126 -17.18 -11.65 21.72
CA LEU A 126 -18.17 -11.11 20.79
C LEU A 126 -18.11 -9.58 20.72
N ASN A 127 -18.06 -8.93 21.88
CA ASN A 127 -17.91 -7.48 21.97
C ASN A 127 -16.58 -7.00 21.38
N PHE A 128 -15.49 -7.73 21.65
CA PHE A 128 -14.18 -7.42 21.06
C PHE A 128 -14.18 -7.59 19.54
N ALA A 129 -14.84 -8.63 19.01
CA ALA A 129 -14.97 -8.84 17.58
C ALA A 129 -15.70 -7.65 16.92
N CYS A 130 -16.84 -7.22 17.47
CA CYS A 130 -17.57 -6.04 16.99
C CYS A 130 -16.73 -4.75 17.05
N PHE A 131 -15.99 -4.53 18.14
CA PHE A 131 -15.07 -3.40 18.27
C PHE A 131 -13.98 -3.43 17.19
N SER A 132 -13.32 -4.59 17.00
CA SER A 132 -12.23 -4.74 16.04
C SER A 132 -12.69 -4.54 14.59
N MET A 133 -13.88 -5.04 14.24
CA MET A 133 -14.46 -4.85 12.91
C MET A 133 -14.90 -3.40 12.66
N ALA A 134 -15.43 -2.72 13.68
CA ALA A 134 -15.81 -1.31 13.59
C ALA A 134 -14.59 -0.40 13.41
N LEU A 135 -13.54 -0.60 14.21
CA LEU A 135 -12.31 0.20 14.14
C LEU A 135 -11.54 -0.06 12.84
N GLY A 136 -11.48 -1.33 12.41
CA GLY A 136 -10.82 -1.75 11.18
C GLY A 136 -11.59 -1.44 9.89
N HIS A 137 -12.76 -0.78 9.98
CA HIS A 137 -13.63 -0.47 8.84
C HIS A 137 -13.83 -1.66 7.91
N ALA A 138 -14.11 -2.84 8.48
CA ALA A 138 -14.25 -4.07 7.72
C ALA A 138 -15.39 -3.92 6.67
N PRO A 139 -15.16 -4.20 5.37
CA PRO A 139 -16.10 -3.89 4.30
C PRO A 139 -17.52 -4.46 4.47
N GLY A 140 -17.61 -5.65 5.09
CA GLY A 140 -18.86 -6.36 5.37
C GLY A 140 -19.54 -5.97 6.68
N PHE A 141 -18.88 -5.21 7.56
CA PHE A 141 -19.42 -4.84 8.86
C PHE A 141 -20.14 -3.50 8.79
N ARG A 142 -21.47 -3.55 8.60
CA ARG A 142 -22.34 -2.36 8.49
C ARG A 142 -23.52 -2.46 9.47
N PRO A 143 -23.30 -2.20 10.77
CA PRO A 143 -24.37 -2.27 11.76
C PRO A 143 -25.44 -1.23 11.42
N LYS A 144 -26.67 -1.71 11.14
CA LYS A 144 -27.81 -0.83 10.83
C LYS A 144 -28.46 -0.23 12.08
N TRP A 145 -28.10 -0.72 13.27
CA TRP A 145 -28.72 -0.32 14.53
C TRP A 145 -28.19 1.02 15.01
N HIS A 146 -29.09 1.96 15.29
CA HIS A 146 -28.76 3.36 15.58
C HIS A 146 -27.89 3.56 16.83
N TYR A 147 -28.10 2.76 17.88
CA TYR A 147 -27.35 2.88 19.15
C TYR A 147 -26.06 2.04 19.17
N PHE A 148 -25.67 1.46 18.04
CA PHE A 148 -24.37 0.80 17.95
C PHE A 148 -23.26 1.85 17.86
N HIS A 149 -22.28 1.76 18.74
CA HIS A 149 -21.05 2.53 18.66
C HIS A 149 -19.86 1.64 19.02
N TRP A 150 -18.68 1.86 18.43
CA TRP A 150 -17.51 1.04 18.71
C TRP A 150 -17.09 1.10 20.19
N SER A 151 -17.35 2.22 20.87
CA SER A 151 -17.03 2.40 22.28
C SER A 151 -17.92 1.55 23.20
N THR A 152 -19.19 1.35 22.88
CA THR A 152 -20.08 0.51 23.70
C THR A 152 -19.69 -0.95 23.62
N ALA A 153 -19.22 -1.41 22.45
CA ALA A 153 -18.62 -2.73 22.28
C ALA A 153 -17.31 -2.87 23.08
N LEU A 154 -16.42 -1.87 23.03
CA LEU A 154 -15.18 -1.89 23.82
C LEU A 154 -15.47 -1.95 25.34
N LEU A 155 -16.37 -1.10 25.83
CA LEU A 155 -16.78 -1.08 27.23
C LEU A 155 -17.39 -2.42 27.67
N GLY A 156 -18.22 -3.04 26.82
CA GLY A 156 -18.78 -4.36 27.10
C GLY A 156 -17.71 -5.46 27.18
N SER A 157 -16.68 -5.38 26.33
CA SER A 157 -15.56 -6.32 26.37
C SER A 157 -14.70 -6.14 27.63
N MET A 158 -14.31 -4.89 27.93
CA MET A 158 -13.53 -4.55 29.13
C MET A 158 -14.28 -4.89 30.41
N GLY A 159 -15.58 -4.59 30.48
CA GLY A 159 -16.42 -4.92 31.64
C GLY A 159 -16.51 -6.43 31.86
N SER A 160 -16.64 -7.22 30.79
CA SER A 160 -16.68 -8.69 30.89
C SER A 160 -15.35 -9.27 31.40
N ILE A 161 -14.21 -8.78 30.89
CA ILE A 161 -12.87 -9.19 31.36
C ILE A 161 -12.63 -8.75 32.81
N GLY A 162 -13.03 -7.52 33.16
CA GLY A 162 -12.92 -7.00 34.53
C GLY A 162 -13.69 -7.85 35.53
N LEU A 163 -14.93 -8.24 35.18
CA LEU A 163 -15.74 -9.14 36.03
C LEU A 163 -15.08 -10.52 36.16
N MET A 164 -14.49 -11.08 35.10
CA MET A 164 -13.77 -12.36 35.23
C MET A 164 -12.60 -12.28 36.20
N LEU A 165 -11.78 -11.24 36.10
CA LEU A 165 -10.64 -11.03 36.99
C LEU A 165 -11.09 -10.85 38.43
N PHE A 166 -12.22 -10.18 38.65
CA PHE A 166 -12.84 -10.01 39.96
C PHE A 166 -13.31 -11.35 40.57
N PHE A 167 -13.96 -12.22 39.79
CA PHE A 167 -14.41 -13.53 40.29
C PHE A 167 -13.26 -14.49 40.57
N SER A 168 -12.29 -14.60 39.66
CA SER A 168 -11.10 -15.45 39.83
C SER A 168 -10.06 -15.13 38.76
N TRP A 169 -9.01 -14.42 39.16
CA TRP A 169 -7.92 -14.04 38.27
C TRP A 169 -7.18 -15.24 37.66
N THR A 170 -6.98 -16.33 38.41
CA THR A 170 -6.28 -17.53 37.92
C THR A 170 -7.04 -18.24 36.80
N LYS A 171 -8.36 -18.46 37.00
CA LYS A 171 -9.23 -19.09 36.00
C LYS A 171 -9.43 -18.18 34.79
N ALA A 172 -9.50 -16.87 35.00
CA ALA A 172 -9.63 -15.89 33.92
C ALA A 172 -8.41 -15.92 32.98
N ILE A 173 -7.18 -15.90 33.52
CA ILE A 173 -5.95 -15.99 32.72
C ILE A 173 -5.92 -17.30 31.92
N LEU A 174 -6.24 -18.43 32.56
CA LEU A 174 -6.29 -19.73 31.88
C LEU A 174 -7.30 -19.76 30.73
N ALA A 175 -8.49 -19.19 30.92
CA ALA A 175 -9.52 -19.12 29.89
C ALA A 175 -9.11 -18.21 28.72
N ILE A 176 -8.52 -17.05 29.01
CA ILE A 176 -8.01 -16.12 27.98
C ILE A 176 -6.90 -16.79 27.19
N LEU A 177 -5.95 -17.45 27.87
CA LEU A 177 -4.86 -18.19 27.24
C LEU A 177 -5.39 -19.27 26.30
N LEU A 178 -6.36 -20.07 26.76
CA LEU A 178 -7.01 -21.10 25.95
C LEU A 178 -7.66 -20.51 24.69
N CYS A 179 -8.36 -19.38 24.82
CA CYS A 179 -8.98 -18.69 23.69
C CYS A 179 -7.93 -18.19 22.67
N VAL A 180 -6.82 -17.62 23.14
CA VAL A 180 -5.70 -17.20 22.29
C VAL A 180 -5.06 -18.39 21.59
N LEU A 181 -4.84 -19.51 22.29
CA LEU A 181 -4.29 -20.73 21.71
C LEU A 181 -5.19 -21.31 20.62
N ILE A 182 -6.51 -21.36 20.84
CA ILE A 182 -7.46 -21.79 19.80
C ILE A 182 -7.40 -20.86 18.59
N ARG A 183 -7.33 -19.53 18.80
CA ARG A 183 -7.17 -18.56 17.71
C ARG A 183 -5.87 -18.77 16.92
N LEU A 184 -4.77 -19.01 17.62
CA LEU A 184 -3.47 -19.30 17.00
C LEU A 184 -3.51 -20.62 16.23
N TYR A 185 -4.12 -21.64 16.79
CA TYR A 185 -4.31 -22.94 16.15
C TYR A 185 -5.10 -22.81 14.84
N VAL A 186 -6.24 -22.13 14.86
CA VAL A 186 -7.04 -21.84 13.64
C VAL A 186 -6.23 -21.01 12.63
N ARG A 187 -5.41 -20.07 13.10
CA ARG A 187 -4.53 -19.28 12.23
C ARG A 187 -3.46 -20.14 11.56
N CYS A 188 -2.83 -21.06 12.30
CA CYS A 188 -1.77 -21.94 11.81
C CYS A 188 -2.29 -23.02 10.84
N LEU A 189 -3.53 -23.46 11.00
CA LEU A 189 -4.16 -24.45 10.11
C LEU A 189 -4.41 -23.95 8.67
N GLY A 190 -4.23 -22.65 8.40
CA GLY A 190 -4.22 -22.14 7.02
C GLY A 190 -5.48 -22.45 6.21
N PHE A 191 -6.66 -22.39 6.84
CA PHE A 191 -7.91 -22.80 6.19
C PHE A 191 -8.22 -22.00 4.91
N LYS A 192 -8.30 -22.73 3.79
CA LYS A 192 -8.57 -22.28 2.40
C LYS A 192 -10.03 -21.89 2.10
N LYS A 193 -10.88 -21.63 3.10
CA LYS A 193 -12.28 -21.24 2.83
C LYS A 193 -12.34 -19.72 2.74
N ASP A 194 -12.51 -19.22 1.52
CA ASP A 194 -12.47 -17.81 1.13
C ASP A 194 -13.54 -16.95 1.81
N TRP A 195 -13.27 -16.52 3.04
CA TRP A 195 -14.02 -15.47 3.71
C TRP A 195 -13.29 -14.14 3.59
N GLY A 196 -13.15 -13.65 2.35
CA GLY A 196 -12.90 -12.23 2.05
C GLY A 196 -11.75 -11.53 2.77
N SER A 197 -10.72 -12.25 3.26
CA SER A 197 -9.57 -11.63 3.91
C SER A 197 -8.58 -11.15 2.85
N SER A 198 -8.57 -9.84 2.57
CA SER A 198 -7.64 -9.16 1.63
C SER A 198 -6.15 -9.28 1.97
N ILE A 199 -5.75 -10.02 3.02
CA ILE A 199 -4.40 -9.94 3.60
C ILE A 199 -3.56 -11.21 3.34
N ARG A 200 -4.08 -12.22 2.63
CA ARG A 200 -3.36 -13.51 2.44
C ARG A 200 -3.13 -13.96 0.99
N GLY A 201 -3.25 -13.06 0.02
CA GLY A 201 -2.68 -13.29 -1.31
C GLY A 201 -1.15 -13.21 -1.37
N MET A 202 -0.48 -12.89 -0.26
CA MET A 202 0.96 -12.57 -0.22
C MET A 202 1.90 -13.72 0.20
N HIS A 203 1.41 -14.91 0.55
CA HIS A 203 2.32 -16.00 0.92
C HIS A 203 1.94 -17.33 0.27
N LEU A 204 2.87 -17.75 -0.59
CA LEU A 204 3.29 -19.11 -0.89
C LEU A 204 2.65 -19.74 -2.14
N GLU A 205 3.46 -19.89 -3.20
CA GLU A 205 3.66 -21.19 -3.85
C GLU A 205 5.14 -21.40 -4.19
N LEU A 206 5.63 -22.60 -3.88
CA LEU A 206 6.99 -23.11 -4.05
C LEU A 206 7.11 -23.90 -5.36
N ALA A 207 8.31 -23.84 -5.94
CA ALA A 207 8.93 -24.78 -6.89
C ALA A 207 8.35 -24.87 -8.33
N CYS A 208 9.11 -24.44 -9.34
CA CYS A 208 10.03 -25.29 -10.10
C CYS A 208 10.83 -24.49 -11.15
N TRP A 209 11.96 -25.07 -11.57
CA TRP A 209 13.07 -24.48 -12.31
C TRP A 209 12.87 -24.33 -13.83
N LEU A 210 13.78 -23.52 -14.42
CA LEU A 210 14.24 -23.42 -15.82
C LEU A 210 13.56 -22.42 -16.78
N LEU A 211 14.41 -21.49 -17.26
CA LEU A 211 14.42 -20.69 -18.49
C LEU A 211 13.62 -19.36 -18.60
N HIS A 212 14.40 -18.35 -19.05
CA HIS A 212 14.12 -17.11 -19.78
C HIS A 212 13.15 -16.07 -19.16
N LEU A 213 13.73 -15.10 -18.44
CA LEU A 213 13.10 -13.82 -18.08
C LEU A 213 13.63 -12.68 -18.98
N PRO A 214 12.87 -11.59 -19.18
CA PRO A 214 13.14 -10.58 -20.20
C PRO A 214 14.35 -9.65 -19.90
N SER A 215 15.23 -9.58 -20.90
CA SER A 215 16.16 -8.53 -21.40
C SER A 215 16.89 -7.49 -20.53
N SER A 216 16.65 -7.27 -19.24
CA SER A 216 17.59 -6.47 -18.42
C SER A 216 17.45 -6.65 -16.90
N PRO A 217 18.15 -7.62 -16.27
CA PRO A 217 18.14 -7.81 -14.81
C PRO A 217 18.56 -6.55 -14.04
N ARG A 218 19.43 -5.72 -14.65
CA ARG A 218 19.90 -4.45 -14.09
C ARG A 218 18.79 -3.42 -13.84
N LEU A 219 17.71 -3.44 -14.63
CA LEU A 219 16.58 -2.53 -14.41
C LEU A 219 15.78 -2.92 -13.16
N LEU A 220 15.67 -4.24 -12.92
CA LEU A 220 15.01 -4.78 -11.73
C LEU A 220 15.84 -4.52 -10.47
N ASP A 221 17.17 -4.72 -10.55
CA ASP A 221 18.11 -4.36 -9.48
C ASP A 221 17.97 -2.87 -9.13
N PHE A 222 17.98 -1.99 -10.14
CA PHE A 222 17.81 -0.55 -9.91
C PHE A 222 16.44 -0.21 -9.28
N ALA A 223 15.36 -0.84 -9.74
CA ALA A 223 14.03 -0.65 -9.14
C ALA A 223 13.98 -1.11 -7.67
N SER A 224 14.65 -2.22 -7.35
CA SER A 224 14.80 -2.73 -5.99
C SER A 224 15.58 -1.74 -5.11
N GLN A 225 16.70 -1.22 -5.61
CA GLN A 225 17.54 -0.24 -4.92
C GLN A 225 16.78 1.06 -4.61
N LEU A 226 15.93 1.52 -5.53
CA LEU A 226 15.14 2.75 -5.35
C LEU A 226 14.03 2.59 -4.29
N LYS A 227 13.51 1.37 -4.09
CA LYS A 227 12.34 1.12 -3.25
C LYS A 227 12.68 0.51 -1.90
N GLU A 228 13.83 -0.15 -1.75
CA GLU A 228 14.32 -0.76 -0.50
C GLU A 228 13.23 -1.60 0.22
N GLY A 229 12.40 -2.33 -0.54
CA GLY A 229 11.30 -3.15 0.00
C GLY A 229 10.06 -2.37 0.46
N HIS A 230 10.04 -1.04 0.29
CA HIS A 230 8.92 -0.19 0.67
C HIS A 230 8.07 0.28 -0.52
N GLY A 231 6.75 0.32 -0.28
CA GLY A 231 5.75 0.73 -1.27
C GLY A 231 5.43 -0.34 -2.31
N LEU A 232 4.70 0.04 -3.34
CA LEU A 232 4.22 -0.86 -4.38
C LEU A 232 5.16 -0.85 -5.58
N VAL A 233 5.58 -2.05 -6.02
CA VAL A 233 6.30 -2.25 -7.29
C VAL A 233 5.49 -3.19 -8.16
N GLU A 234 5.24 -2.79 -9.40
CA GLU A 234 4.62 -3.63 -10.42
C GLU A 234 5.61 -3.79 -11.57
N VAL A 235 5.97 -5.04 -11.85
CA VAL A 235 6.87 -5.41 -12.95
C VAL A 235 6.03 -6.03 -14.06
N VAL A 236 5.98 -5.33 -15.19
CA VAL A 236 5.25 -5.81 -16.36
C VAL A 236 6.21 -6.14 -17.48
N ASN A 237 6.02 -7.32 -18.08
CA ASN A 237 6.68 -7.72 -19.31
C ASN A 237 5.64 -7.89 -20.42
N LEU A 238 6.03 -7.58 -21.66
CA LEU A 238 5.17 -7.71 -22.83
C LEU A 238 5.80 -8.68 -23.82
N LEU A 239 5.03 -9.69 -24.21
CA LEU A 239 5.44 -10.69 -25.18
C LEU A 239 4.68 -10.47 -26.48
N ALA A 240 5.43 -10.25 -27.57
CA ALA A 240 4.84 -10.08 -28.89
C ALA A 240 4.33 -11.42 -29.42
N GLY A 241 3.05 -11.49 -29.78
CA GLY A 241 2.47 -12.64 -30.46
C GLY A 241 1.07 -12.37 -30.96
N LYS A 242 0.61 -13.24 -31.87
CA LYS A 242 -0.70 -13.11 -32.54
C LYS A 242 -1.63 -14.28 -32.27
N ASP A 243 -1.12 -15.34 -31.62
CA ASP A 243 -1.79 -16.63 -31.50
C ASP A 243 -2.17 -16.92 -30.04
N ASP A 244 -3.22 -17.72 -29.83
CA ASP A 244 -3.72 -18.08 -28.49
C ASP A 244 -2.66 -18.81 -27.64
N THR A 245 -1.75 -19.55 -28.27
CA THR A 245 -0.61 -20.22 -27.59
C THR A 245 0.33 -19.23 -26.92
N THR A 246 0.42 -17.99 -27.43
CA THR A 246 1.21 -16.90 -26.84
C THR A 246 0.69 -16.54 -25.44
N TYR A 247 -0.63 -16.66 -25.24
CA TYR A 247 -1.25 -16.37 -23.96
C TYR A 247 -0.83 -17.39 -22.89
N ASP A 248 -0.79 -18.68 -23.25
CA ASP A 248 -0.34 -19.74 -22.34
C ASP A 248 1.13 -19.54 -21.93
N VAL A 249 1.98 -19.19 -22.90
CA VAL A 249 3.40 -18.86 -22.65
C VAL A 249 3.53 -17.63 -21.75
N ALA A 250 2.71 -16.60 -21.94
CA ALA A 250 2.72 -15.41 -21.08
C ALA A 250 2.23 -15.72 -19.66
N SER A 251 1.23 -16.59 -19.52
CA SER A 251 0.76 -17.07 -18.22
C SER A 251 1.86 -17.81 -17.47
N GLU A 252 2.55 -18.74 -18.15
CA GLU A 252 3.68 -19.47 -17.56
C GLU A 252 4.84 -18.53 -17.19
N ALA A 253 5.18 -17.58 -18.06
CA ALA A 253 6.20 -16.57 -17.79
C ALA A 253 5.83 -15.67 -16.59
N THR A 254 4.55 -15.42 -16.36
CA THR A 254 4.05 -14.68 -15.19
C THR A 254 4.34 -15.42 -13.89
N HIS A 255 4.08 -16.73 -13.83
CA HIS A 255 4.41 -17.54 -12.67
C HIS A 255 5.91 -17.53 -12.38
N ARG A 256 6.75 -17.61 -13.42
CA ARG A 256 8.21 -17.55 -13.30
C ARG A 256 8.71 -16.18 -12.81
N LEU A 257 8.17 -15.09 -13.35
CA LEU A 257 8.53 -13.74 -12.93
C LEU A 257 8.23 -13.53 -11.44
N ARG A 258 7.07 -14.00 -10.97
CA ARG A 258 6.71 -13.92 -9.55
C ARG A 258 7.65 -14.72 -8.66
N ALA A 259 8.05 -15.93 -9.07
CA ALA A 259 9.03 -16.72 -8.34
C ALA A 259 10.40 -16.01 -8.25
N HIS A 260 10.82 -15.34 -9.33
CA HIS A 260 12.06 -14.57 -9.35
C HIS A 260 12.01 -13.33 -8.44
N LEU A 261 10.88 -12.60 -8.44
CA LEU A 261 10.69 -11.47 -7.52
C LEU A 261 10.77 -11.89 -6.05
N LEU A 262 10.19 -13.05 -5.71
CA LEU A 262 10.27 -13.63 -4.37
C LEU A 262 11.71 -14.00 -3.99
N GLY A 263 12.45 -14.63 -4.90
CA GLY A 263 13.87 -14.98 -4.70
C GLY A 263 14.78 -13.77 -4.57
N ALA A 264 14.45 -12.66 -5.26
CA ALA A 264 15.17 -11.39 -5.18
C ALA A 264 14.74 -10.50 -4.00
N HIS A 265 13.84 -10.97 -3.13
CA HIS A 265 13.27 -10.21 -2.00
C HIS A 265 12.57 -8.90 -2.41
N ILE A 266 12.01 -8.84 -3.62
CA ILE A 266 11.29 -7.66 -4.12
C ILE A 266 9.81 -7.80 -3.78
N ALA A 267 9.32 -6.95 -2.88
CA ALA A 267 7.90 -6.84 -2.55
C ALA A 267 7.14 -6.17 -3.71
N GLY A 268 6.55 -6.98 -4.60
CA GLY A 268 5.83 -6.46 -5.75
C GLY A 268 5.01 -7.50 -6.52
N PHE A 269 4.30 -7.03 -7.55
CA PHE A 269 3.51 -7.85 -8.46
C PHE A 269 4.25 -8.00 -9.79
N GLY A 270 4.31 -9.22 -10.32
CA GLY A 270 4.84 -9.52 -11.64
C GLY A 270 3.75 -10.00 -12.58
N HIS A 271 3.67 -9.42 -13.79
CA HIS A 271 2.73 -9.82 -14.84
C HIS A 271 3.39 -9.82 -16.22
N VAL A 272 3.08 -10.82 -17.04
CA VAL A 272 3.48 -10.89 -18.45
C VAL A 272 2.22 -10.89 -19.31
N TYR A 273 2.10 -9.94 -20.23
CA TYR A 273 0.96 -9.86 -21.16
C TYR A 273 1.39 -10.22 -22.59
N ALA A 274 0.58 -11.02 -23.27
CA ALA A 274 0.68 -11.24 -24.71
C ALA A 274 0.06 -10.05 -25.47
N CYS A 275 0.76 -9.50 -26.46
CA CYS A 275 0.30 -8.34 -27.23
C CYS A 275 0.76 -8.39 -28.69
N LYS A 276 0.06 -7.68 -29.58
CA LYS A 276 0.42 -7.61 -31.02
C LYS A 276 1.60 -6.68 -31.29
N ASN A 277 1.67 -5.55 -30.59
CA ASN A 277 2.76 -4.58 -30.68
C ASN A 277 3.13 -4.14 -29.25
N ILE A 278 4.38 -4.37 -28.88
CA ILE A 278 4.89 -4.12 -27.53
C ILE A 278 4.79 -2.64 -27.18
N LEU A 279 5.32 -1.75 -28.03
CA LEU A 279 5.41 -0.31 -27.72
C LEU A 279 4.03 0.33 -27.56
N LYS A 280 3.09 0.01 -28.46
CA LYS A 280 1.70 0.53 -28.38
C LYS A 280 0.95 0.00 -27.16
N SER A 281 1.22 -1.23 -26.75
CA SER A 281 0.58 -1.81 -25.56
C SER A 281 1.18 -1.30 -24.24
N MET A 282 2.41 -0.77 -24.23
CA MET A 282 3.02 -0.21 -23.02
C MET A 282 2.23 1.00 -22.48
N GLY A 283 1.72 1.88 -23.34
CA GLY A 283 0.90 3.01 -22.91
C GLY A 283 -0.41 2.54 -22.26
N THR A 284 -1.10 1.57 -22.88
CA THR A 284 -2.33 0.98 -22.33
C THR A 284 -2.09 0.30 -20.98
N VAL A 285 -0.98 -0.44 -20.84
CA VAL A 285 -0.58 -1.08 -19.60
C VAL A 285 -0.26 -0.03 -18.53
N ALA A 286 0.46 1.03 -18.90
CA ALA A 286 0.74 2.12 -17.99
C ALA A 286 -0.55 2.77 -17.51
N GLU A 287 -1.58 2.92 -18.35
CA GLU A 287 -2.88 3.45 -17.92
C GLU A 287 -3.64 2.49 -16.99
N ALA A 288 -3.69 1.20 -17.35
CA ALA A 288 -4.44 0.17 -16.62
C ALA A 288 -3.74 -0.32 -15.33
N SER A 289 -2.45 -0.01 -15.16
CA SER A 289 -1.64 -0.44 -14.02
C SER A 289 -2.19 0.04 -12.68
N GLY A 290 -2.54 -0.92 -11.83
CA GLY A 290 -3.08 -0.73 -10.49
C GLY A 290 -4.47 -1.35 -10.27
N MET A 291 -4.89 -1.43 -9.01
CA MET A 291 -6.23 -1.87 -8.61
C MET A 291 -6.83 -0.92 -7.57
N GLY A 292 -7.91 -0.24 -7.94
CA GLY A 292 -8.57 0.75 -7.08
C GLY A 292 -7.63 1.92 -6.74
N PRO A 293 -7.39 2.22 -5.44
CA PRO A 293 -6.46 3.26 -5.02
C PRO A 293 -4.97 2.87 -5.15
N LEU A 294 -4.67 1.57 -5.27
CA LEU A 294 -3.30 1.07 -5.45
C LEU A 294 -2.91 1.22 -6.92
N ARG A 295 -2.42 2.40 -7.31
CA ARG A 295 -1.98 2.69 -8.69
C ARG A 295 -0.50 3.05 -8.72
N SER A 296 0.17 2.68 -9.80
CA SER A 296 1.52 3.17 -10.06
C SER A 296 1.51 4.66 -10.41
N ASN A 297 2.41 5.40 -9.79
CA ASN A 297 2.60 6.84 -9.99
C ASN A 297 3.82 7.15 -10.88
N THR A 298 4.75 6.20 -11.00
CA THR A 298 6.00 6.35 -11.74
C THR A 298 6.21 5.14 -12.65
N VAL A 299 6.61 5.38 -13.89
CA VAL A 299 6.98 4.34 -14.86
C VAL A 299 8.48 4.41 -15.09
N LEU A 300 9.16 3.28 -14.88
CA LEU A 300 10.60 3.12 -15.08
C LEU A 300 10.85 2.25 -16.32
N LEU A 301 11.57 2.78 -17.31
CA LEU A 301 11.91 2.09 -18.55
C LEU A 301 13.41 2.17 -18.84
N GLY A 302 13.92 1.23 -19.64
CA GLY A 302 15.26 1.32 -20.21
C GLY A 302 15.26 2.16 -21.49
N TRP A 303 16.33 2.93 -21.71
CA TRP A 303 16.56 3.61 -22.99
C TRP A 303 16.80 2.58 -24.11
N PRO A 304 16.27 2.79 -25.34
CA PRO A 304 16.45 1.86 -26.45
C PRO A 304 17.94 1.66 -26.79
N LYS A 305 18.28 0.44 -27.21
CA LYS A 305 19.64 0.13 -27.67
C LYS A 305 19.96 0.91 -28.95
N ALA A 306 21.24 1.25 -29.15
CA ALA A 306 21.72 2.03 -30.31
C ALA A 306 21.37 1.43 -31.69
N ALA A 307 21.12 0.11 -31.76
CA ALA A 307 20.66 -0.52 -32.99
C ALA A 307 19.19 -0.18 -33.33
N ALA A 308 18.35 -0.02 -32.31
CA ALA A 308 16.93 0.32 -32.45
C ALA A 308 16.71 1.81 -32.73
N THR A 309 17.62 2.68 -32.28
CA THR A 309 17.54 4.13 -32.56
C THR A 309 17.85 4.50 -34.02
N ARG A 310 18.19 3.52 -34.87
CA ARG A 310 18.41 3.69 -36.31
C ARG A 310 17.16 3.47 -37.16
N ASP A 311 16.12 2.83 -36.62
CA ASP A 311 14.88 2.54 -37.34
C ASP A 311 13.85 3.66 -37.10
N PRO A 312 13.48 4.46 -38.12
CA PRO A 312 12.53 5.56 -37.97
C PRO A 312 11.17 5.10 -37.47
N ALA A 313 10.68 3.93 -37.91
CA ALA A 313 9.36 3.44 -37.53
C ALA A 313 9.31 3.07 -36.04
N PHE A 314 10.38 2.46 -35.53
CA PHE A 314 10.54 2.19 -34.10
C PHE A 314 10.60 3.48 -33.28
N LEU A 315 11.31 4.50 -33.77
CA LEU A 315 11.42 5.79 -33.08
C LEU A 315 10.07 6.48 -32.92
N ASP A 316 9.25 6.51 -33.97
CA ASP A 316 7.91 7.07 -33.93
C ASP A 316 7.04 6.33 -32.91
N ASP A 317 6.98 4.98 -32.97
CA ASP A 317 6.22 4.17 -32.01
C ASP A 317 6.75 4.33 -30.56
N TYR A 318 8.06 4.51 -30.36
CA TYR A 318 8.66 4.69 -29.04
C TYR A 318 8.34 6.07 -28.44
N VAL A 319 8.44 7.14 -29.23
CA VAL A 319 8.14 8.50 -28.79
C VAL A 319 6.64 8.66 -28.54
N ASP A 320 5.78 8.07 -29.38
CA ASP A 320 4.33 8.00 -29.14
C ASP A 320 4.03 7.28 -27.81
N MET A 321 4.69 6.16 -27.52
CA MET A 321 4.56 5.45 -26.24
C MET A 321 4.95 6.34 -25.04
N LEU A 322 6.05 7.10 -25.13
CA LEU A 322 6.42 8.04 -24.06
C LEU A 322 5.35 9.14 -23.87
N HIS A 323 4.78 9.64 -24.96
CA HIS A 323 3.69 10.61 -24.93
C HIS A 323 2.44 10.07 -24.23
N GLU A 324 2.04 8.83 -24.53
CA GLU A 324 0.91 8.16 -23.88
C GLU A 324 1.10 8.08 -22.36
N ILE A 325 2.28 7.64 -21.90
CA ILE A 325 2.60 7.54 -20.47
C ILE A 325 2.52 8.90 -19.77
N ILE A 326 3.05 9.95 -20.40
CA ILE A 326 3.02 11.30 -19.84
C ILE A 326 1.58 11.84 -19.80
N ASN A 327 0.76 11.50 -20.80
CA ASN A 327 -0.66 11.86 -20.83
C ASN A 327 -1.44 11.19 -19.69
N CYS A 328 -1.06 9.98 -19.26
CA CYS A 328 -1.58 9.32 -18.07
C CYS A 328 -1.25 10.02 -16.74
N LYS A 329 -0.50 11.14 -16.78
CA LYS A 329 -0.05 11.89 -15.59
C LYS A 329 0.78 11.04 -14.63
N LYS A 330 1.65 10.18 -15.18
CA LYS A 330 2.66 9.43 -14.43
C LYS A 330 4.04 10.07 -14.59
N ALA A 331 4.85 9.98 -13.55
CA ALA A 331 6.27 10.32 -13.65
C ALA A 331 6.96 9.28 -14.55
N LEU A 332 7.97 9.71 -15.31
CA LEU A 332 8.69 8.84 -16.24
C LEU A 332 10.18 8.86 -15.90
N LEU A 333 10.76 7.68 -15.74
CA LEU A 333 12.18 7.46 -15.49
C LEU A 333 12.75 6.62 -16.63
N LEU A 334 13.75 7.15 -17.36
CA LEU A 334 14.44 6.40 -18.40
C LEU A 334 15.89 6.15 -17.99
N ALA A 335 16.24 4.89 -17.80
CA ALA A 335 17.60 4.45 -17.48
C ALA A 335 18.39 4.19 -18.77
N LYS A 336 19.36 5.05 -19.07
CA LYS A 336 20.29 4.91 -20.20
C LYS A 336 21.64 4.40 -19.70
N GLY A 337 22.24 3.49 -20.46
CA GLY A 337 23.50 2.84 -20.08
C GLY A 337 23.30 1.75 -19.03
N LEU A 338 22.24 0.92 -19.14
CA LEU A 338 21.92 -0.14 -18.16
C LEU A 338 23.09 -1.06 -17.78
N ALA A 339 24.10 -1.21 -18.63
CA ALA A 339 25.30 -1.99 -18.34
C ALA A 339 26.19 -1.38 -17.23
N SER A 340 26.17 -0.06 -17.03
CA SER A 340 26.96 0.62 -15.99
C SER A 340 26.25 0.66 -14.63
N PHE A 341 24.96 0.34 -14.57
CA PHE A 341 24.20 0.29 -13.32
C PHE A 341 24.70 -0.85 -12.41
N PRO A 342 24.92 -0.59 -11.11
CA PRO A 342 25.36 -1.61 -10.16
C PRO A 342 24.28 -2.68 -9.96
N SER A 343 24.71 -3.91 -9.69
CA SER A 343 23.81 -4.95 -9.18
C SER A 343 23.63 -4.76 -7.69
N ASN A 344 22.71 -5.52 -7.09
CA ASN A 344 22.47 -5.43 -5.66
C ASN A 344 23.72 -5.80 -4.86
N ASP A 345 24.54 -6.76 -5.29
CA ASP A 345 25.75 -7.15 -4.54
C ASP A 345 26.90 -6.14 -4.60
N ASP A 346 26.81 -5.13 -5.47
CA ASP A 346 27.86 -4.13 -5.65
C ASP A 346 27.80 -3.03 -4.57
N SER A 347 28.93 -2.39 -4.26
CA SER A 347 28.94 -1.16 -3.45
C SER A 347 29.64 -0.06 -4.23
N ARG A 348 28.92 1.03 -4.53
CA ARG A 348 29.47 2.20 -5.21
C ARG A 348 30.04 3.17 -4.17
N ARG A 349 31.26 3.63 -4.43
CA ARG A 349 31.94 4.70 -3.68
C ARG A 349 32.31 5.76 -4.71
N GLY A 350 31.37 6.64 -5.01
CA GLY A 350 31.55 7.69 -6.01
C GLY A 350 30.54 8.82 -5.79
N THR A 351 30.32 9.61 -6.82
CA THR A 351 29.38 10.73 -6.79
C THR A 351 28.10 10.39 -7.55
N VAL A 352 26.97 10.90 -7.06
CA VAL A 352 25.71 10.92 -7.77
C VAL A 352 25.40 12.38 -8.08
N ASP A 353 25.42 12.71 -9.36
CA ASP A 353 25.39 14.08 -9.85
C ASP A 353 24.00 14.41 -10.37
N ILE A 354 23.42 15.45 -9.81
CA ILE A 354 22.05 15.88 -10.07
C ILE A 354 22.09 17.15 -10.89
N TRP A 355 21.73 17.07 -12.17
CA TRP A 355 21.68 18.22 -13.07
C TRP A 355 20.27 18.83 -13.10
N TRP A 356 20.06 19.79 -12.22
CA TRP A 356 18.77 20.44 -12.04
C TRP A 356 18.61 21.65 -12.96
N VAL A 357 18.09 21.36 -14.16
CA VAL A 357 17.86 22.35 -15.22
C VAL A 357 16.38 22.74 -15.38
N LEU A 358 15.43 21.85 -15.06
CA LEU A 358 14.00 22.04 -15.30
C LEU A 358 13.15 21.76 -14.04
N HIS A 359 11.93 22.32 -14.02
CA HIS A 359 10.94 22.07 -12.96
C HIS A 359 10.33 20.66 -13.08
N ASP A 360 10.72 19.74 -12.20
CA ASP A 360 10.15 18.38 -12.08
C ASP A 360 9.45 18.10 -10.74
N GLY A 361 9.00 19.15 -10.03
CA GLY A 361 8.19 18.99 -8.81
C GLY A 361 8.95 18.36 -7.63
N GLY A 362 10.29 18.42 -7.64
CA GLY A 362 11.16 17.90 -6.59
C GLY A 362 11.58 16.44 -6.78
N LEU A 363 11.05 15.74 -7.79
CA LEU A 363 11.35 14.33 -8.04
C LEU A 363 12.83 14.07 -8.33
N LEU A 364 13.48 15.00 -9.04
CA LEU A 364 14.91 14.94 -9.38
C LEU A 364 15.82 14.97 -8.14
N LEU A 365 15.39 15.60 -7.04
CA LEU A 365 16.11 15.59 -5.76
C LEU A 365 15.73 14.36 -4.93
N LEU A 366 14.46 13.96 -4.95
CA LEU A 366 13.93 12.83 -4.19
C LEU A 366 14.57 11.50 -4.61
N ILE A 367 14.73 11.26 -5.91
CA ILE A 367 15.24 9.97 -6.42
C ILE A 367 16.67 9.68 -5.93
N PRO A 368 17.66 10.57 -6.12
CA PRO A 368 19.01 10.39 -5.58
C PRO A 368 19.04 10.25 -4.06
N TYR A 369 18.18 11.00 -3.35
CA TYR A 369 18.06 10.88 -1.90
C TYR A 369 17.59 9.48 -1.47
N LEU A 370 16.52 8.97 -2.11
CA LEU A 370 16.02 7.60 -1.85
C LEU A 370 17.07 6.54 -2.19
N LEU A 371 17.80 6.70 -3.30
CA LEU A 371 18.87 5.77 -3.66
C LEU A 371 19.95 5.70 -2.57
N ARG A 372 20.32 6.83 -1.94
CA ARG A 372 21.34 6.88 -0.86
C ARG A 372 20.93 6.10 0.39
N LEU A 373 19.63 5.82 0.61
CA LEU A 373 19.19 4.98 1.71
C LEU A 373 19.67 3.52 1.53
N HIS A 374 19.67 3.04 0.28
CA HIS A 374 20.11 1.70 -0.06
C HIS A 374 21.63 1.51 0.08
N PHE A 375 22.04 0.32 0.54
CA PHE A 375 23.46 0.05 0.87
C PHE A 375 24.44 0.22 -0.31
N VAL A 376 23.98 -0.01 -1.54
CA VAL A 376 24.76 0.15 -2.78
C VAL A 376 25.25 1.59 -2.94
N TRP A 377 24.40 2.57 -2.64
CA TRP A 377 24.65 4.00 -2.85
C TRP A 377 24.87 4.79 -1.56
N ARG A 378 24.74 4.15 -0.38
CA ARG A 378 24.91 4.78 0.94
C ARG A 378 26.23 5.51 1.14
N LYS A 379 27.29 5.07 0.47
CA LYS A 379 28.63 5.67 0.53
C LYS A 379 28.87 6.73 -0.56
N SER A 380 27.91 6.96 -1.43
CA SER A 380 28.03 7.93 -2.51
C SER A 380 27.71 9.34 -2.01
N LYS A 381 28.45 10.33 -2.53
CA LYS A 381 28.19 11.75 -2.26
C LYS A 381 27.20 12.31 -3.28
N LEU A 382 26.26 13.12 -2.83
CA LEU A 382 25.31 13.83 -3.70
C LEU A 382 25.91 15.18 -4.09
N ARG A 383 25.94 15.49 -5.40
CA ARG A 383 26.33 16.79 -5.93
C ARG A 383 25.17 17.37 -6.75
N LEU A 384 24.73 18.57 -6.44
CA LEU A 384 23.66 19.28 -7.13
C LEU A 384 24.26 20.34 -8.05
N PHE A 385 24.10 20.15 -9.35
CA PHE A 385 24.49 21.08 -10.39
C PHE A 385 23.27 21.86 -10.87
N THR A 386 23.31 23.19 -10.73
CA THR A 386 22.33 24.09 -11.36
C THR A 386 23.01 24.95 -12.41
N VAL A 387 22.24 25.33 -13.41
CA VAL A 387 22.72 26.06 -14.58
C VAL A 387 22.15 27.47 -14.52
N VAL A 388 23.03 28.46 -14.50
CA VAL A 388 22.68 29.87 -14.29
C VAL A 388 23.19 30.72 -15.47
N SER A 389 22.44 31.76 -15.82
CA SER A 389 22.88 32.72 -16.85
C SER A 389 24.00 33.62 -16.31
N MET A 390 24.95 34.03 -17.15
CA MET A 390 26.00 35.00 -16.76
C MET A 390 25.48 36.35 -16.19
N LYS A 391 24.19 36.63 -16.31
CA LYS A 391 23.55 37.85 -15.79
C LYS A 391 23.17 37.76 -14.30
N GLU A 392 23.11 36.56 -13.76
CA GLU A 392 22.67 36.29 -12.38
C GLU A 392 23.89 36.00 -11.50
N ASP A 393 23.79 36.32 -10.20
CA ASP A 393 24.86 36.06 -9.25
C ASP A 393 24.85 34.56 -8.84
N ALA A 394 25.88 33.85 -9.26
CA ALA A 394 26.05 32.44 -8.95
C ALA A 394 26.19 32.18 -7.43
N GLY A 395 26.77 33.13 -6.68
CA GLY A 395 26.95 32.99 -5.23
C GLY A 395 25.64 33.06 -4.46
N GLU A 396 24.74 33.97 -4.87
CA GLU A 396 23.43 34.11 -4.25
C GLU A 396 22.55 32.88 -4.47
N ILE A 397 22.53 32.35 -5.70
CA ILE A 397 21.76 31.14 -6.05
C ILE A 397 22.31 29.92 -5.32
N ALA A 398 23.64 29.80 -5.19
CA ALA A 398 24.26 28.73 -4.42
C ALA A 398 23.86 28.75 -2.94
N ALA A 399 23.87 29.94 -2.31
CA ALA A 399 23.47 30.12 -0.92
C ALA A 399 22.00 29.76 -0.70
N ARG A 400 21.09 30.26 -1.55
CA ARG A 400 19.66 29.93 -1.47
C ARG A 400 19.37 28.44 -1.64
N LEU A 401 20.10 27.77 -2.54
CA LEU A 401 19.98 26.33 -2.73
C LEU A 401 20.52 25.54 -1.53
N ALA A 402 21.61 26.00 -0.91
CA ALA A 402 22.14 25.40 0.31
C ALA A 402 21.13 25.52 1.46
N ASP A 403 20.56 26.71 1.67
CA ASP A 403 19.51 26.93 2.69
C ASP A 403 18.27 26.05 2.44
N PHE A 404 17.88 25.89 1.18
CA PHE A 404 16.78 25.01 0.79
C PHE A 404 17.09 23.54 1.11
N LEU A 405 18.27 23.05 0.76
CA LEU A 405 18.68 21.67 1.04
C LEU A 405 18.80 21.41 2.55
N GLU A 406 19.26 22.39 3.33
CA GLU A 406 19.30 22.31 4.79
C GLU A 406 17.88 22.21 5.38
N GLY A 407 16.95 23.06 4.93
CA GLY A 407 15.55 23.01 5.34
C GLY A 407 14.86 21.69 5.04
N VAL A 408 15.32 20.98 3.99
CA VAL A 408 14.82 19.68 3.54
C VAL A 408 15.64 18.50 4.09
N ARG A 409 16.75 18.77 4.80
CA ARG A 409 17.68 17.79 5.38
C ARG A 409 18.33 16.85 4.35
N ILE A 410 18.61 17.36 3.16
CA ILE A 410 19.37 16.62 2.13
C ILE A 410 20.81 17.13 2.14
N GLU A 411 21.75 16.29 2.57
CA GLU A 411 23.18 16.57 2.48
C GLU A 411 23.67 16.40 1.03
N ALA A 412 23.83 17.51 0.30
CA ALA A 412 24.42 17.53 -1.04
C ALA A 412 25.32 18.76 -1.25
N GLU A 413 26.39 18.60 -2.02
CA GLU A 413 27.29 19.69 -2.43
C GLU A 413 26.66 20.49 -3.57
N VAL A 414 26.53 21.81 -3.44
CA VAL A 414 25.90 22.66 -4.47
C VAL A 414 26.97 23.26 -5.39
N HIS A 415 26.79 23.06 -6.69
CA HIS A 415 27.63 23.63 -7.75
C HIS A 415 26.77 24.43 -8.73
N VAL A 416 27.13 25.70 -8.94
CA VAL A 416 26.46 26.57 -9.90
C VAL A 416 27.37 26.72 -11.12
N VAL A 417 26.88 26.30 -12.29
CA VAL A 417 27.63 26.36 -13.56
C VAL A 417 27.12 27.54 -14.38
N PRO A 418 27.92 28.61 -14.57
CA PRO A 418 27.51 29.75 -15.38
C PRO A 418 27.68 29.44 -16.88
N LEU A 419 26.61 29.61 -17.67
CA LEU A 419 26.64 29.42 -19.13
C LEU A 419 26.57 30.76 -19.88
N ARG A 420 27.46 30.94 -20.87
CA ARG A 420 27.44 32.10 -21.78
C ARG A 420 26.20 32.07 -22.69
N ASN A 421 25.68 33.26 -23.01
CA ASN A 421 24.35 33.54 -23.59
C ASN A 421 23.77 32.48 -24.57
N ALA A 422 22.50 32.16 -24.34
CA ALA A 422 21.54 31.45 -25.20
C ALA A 422 21.54 29.91 -25.24
N THR A 423 22.24 29.20 -24.35
CA THR A 423 22.21 27.71 -24.35
C THR A 423 20.95 27.09 -23.71
N ILE A 424 20.21 27.87 -22.93
CA ILE A 424 19.15 27.36 -22.04
C ILE A 424 17.74 27.57 -22.65
N SER A 425 17.59 28.49 -23.59
CA SER A 425 16.30 28.92 -24.15
C SER A 425 15.49 27.79 -24.82
N SER A 426 16.14 26.73 -25.32
CA SER A 426 15.44 25.57 -25.89
C SER A 426 14.96 24.56 -24.85
N LEU A 427 15.51 24.58 -23.64
CA LEU A 427 15.15 23.69 -22.53
C LEU A 427 14.13 24.36 -21.60
N LEU A 428 14.36 25.62 -21.24
CA LEU A 428 13.46 26.42 -20.41
C LEU A 428 12.40 27.10 -21.28
N ILE A 429 11.15 26.64 -21.18
CA ILE A 429 9.99 27.35 -21.70
C ILE A 429 9.39 28.13 -20.52
N LYS A 430 9.17 29.43 -20.72
CA LYS A 430 8.47 30.27 -19.76
C LYS A 430 7.03 29.74 -19.58
N ARG A 431 6.68 29.27 -18.38
CA ARG A 431 5.27 28.97 -18.06
C ARG A 431 4.48 30.28 -18.04
N THR A 432 3.32 30.30 -18.69
CA THR A 432 2.42 31.46 -18.61
C THR A 432 1.90 31.60 -17.18
N LYS A 433 1.73 32.84 -16.72
CA LYS A 433 1.25 33.14 -15.35
C LYS A 433 -0.04 32.40 -15.02
N ASP A 434 -0.90 32.19 -16.02
CA ASP A 434 -2.19 31.50 -15.87
C ASP A 434 -2.05 30.00 -15.55
N GLU A 435 -1.02 29.32 -16.06
CA GLU A 435 -0.77 27.91 -15.73
C GLU A 435 -0.25 27.75 -14.30
N LEU A 436 0.62 28.66 -13.87
CA LEU A 436 1.09 28.74 -12.49
C LEU A 436 -0.07 29.04 -11.54
N LEU A 437 -0.96 29.95 -11.91
CA LEU A 437 -2.14 30.30 -11.12
C LEU A 437 -3.10 29.10 -10.98
N LYS A 438 -3.44 28.41 -12.07
CA LYS A 438 -4.27 27.20 -12.04
C LYS A 438 -3.67 26.10 -11.19
N LYS A 439 -2.35 25.93 -11.23
CA LYS A 439 -1.63 24.97 -10.37
C LYS A 439 -1.73 25.37 -8.90
N LYS A 440 -1.54 26.65 -8.57
CA LYS A 440 -1.71 27.18 -7.20
C LYS A 440 -3.13 26.99 -6.68
N GLU A 441 -4.15 27.23 -7.49
CA GLU A 441 -5.56 26.98 -7.13
C GLU A 441 -5.85 25.50 -6.86
N ALA A 442 -5.39 24.61 -7.75
CA ALA A 442 -5.54 23.16 -7.58
C ALA A 442 -4.83 22.65 -6.31
N LEU A 443 -3.66 23.21 -5.99
CA LEU A 443 -2.90 22.91 -4.78
C LEU A 443 -3.57 23.46 -3.51
N ALA A 444 -4.11 24.68 -3.55
CA ALA A 444 -4.85 25.27 -2.45
C ALA A 444 -6.11 24.46 -2.12
N ALA A 445 -6.77 23.90 -3.14
CA ALA A 445 -7.92 23.01 -2.96
C ALA A 445 -7.57 21.69 -2.24
N MET A 446 -6.30 21.24 -2.26
CA MET A 446 -5.89 19.95 -1.68
C MET A 446 -5.76 19.92 -0.14
N LYS A 447 -6.03 21.00 0.60
CA LYS A 447 -6.07 21.06 2.10
C LYS A 447 -4.95 20.26 2.81
N VAL A 448 -3.72 20.31 2.31
CA VAL A 448 -2.55 19.67 2.96
C VAL A 448 -2.12 20.53 4.17
N THR A 449 -1.81 19.92 5.31
CA THR A 449 -1.60 20.63 6.58
C THR A 449 -0.24 21.35 6.66
N THR A 450 -0.31 22.68 6.66
CA THR A 450 0.50 23.79 7.23
C THR A 450 2.01 23.75 7.49
N MET A 451 2.73 22.62 7.62
CA MET A 451 4.22 22.65 7.69
C MET A 451 4.89 22.57 6.31
N SER A 452 4.18 22.04 5.31
CA SER A 452 4.68 21.95 3.93
C SER A 452 4.66 23.28 3.19
N PHE A 453 3.84 24.25 3.60
CA PHE A 453 3.60 25.48 2.85
C PHE A 453 4.80 26.45 2.87
N ALA A 454 5.52 26.62 3.99
CA ALA A 454 6.63 27.58 4.06
C ALA A 454 7.86 27.14 3.23
N ILE A 455 8.22 25.85 3.33
CA ILE A 455 9.29 25.25 2.52
C ILE A 455 8.87 25.21 1.04
N ARG A 456 7.58 24.94 0.76
CA ARG A 456 7.04 24.89 -0.60
C ARG A 456 6.96 26.27 -1.25
N ASP A 457 6.51 27.31 -0.55
CA ASP A 457 6.39 28.65 -1.11
C ASP A 457 7.79 29.23 -1.37
N GLY A 458 8.77 28.96 -0.49
CA GLY A 458 10.19 29.24 -0.75
C GLY A 458 10.76 28.45 -1.95
N TYR A 459 10.39 27.18 -2.11
CA TYR A 459 10.76 26.35 -3.26
C TYR A 459 10.11 26.84 -4.57
N GLU A 460 8.82 27.17 -4.58
CA GLU A 460 8.14 27.69 -5.76
C GLU A 460 8.69 29.05 -6.17
N GLN A 461 9.01 29.92 -5.20
CA GLN A 461 9.61 31.22 -5.48
C GLN A 461 11.04 31.07 -6.05
N LEU A 462 11.87 30.20 -5.47
CA LEU A 462 13.20 29.88 -6.00
C LEU A 462 13.14 29.30 -7.42
N VAL A 463 12.15 28.45 -7.69
CA VAL A 463 11.95 27.84 -9.01
C VAL A 463 11.38 28.83 -10.02
N ASP A 464 10.47 29.73 -9.64
CA ASP A 464 9.97 30.79 -10.51
C ASP A 464 11.11 31.73 -10.93
N ASP A 465 12.01 32.09 -10.01
CA ASP A 465 13.20 32.89 -10.27
C ASP A 465 14.15 32.18 -11.27
N LEU A 466 14.46 30.90 -11.05
CA LEU A 466 15.31 30.09 -11.96
C LEU A 466 14.66 29.83 -13.33
N SER A 467 13.32 29.84 -13.42
CA SER A 467 12.58 29.55 -14.65
C SER A 467 12.42 30.75 -15.61
N ASN A 468 12.79 31.96 -15.18
CA ASN A 468 12.68 33.18 -15.99
C ASN A 468 13.68 33.25 -17.16
N VAL A 469 14.52 32.24 -17.35
CA VAL A 469 15.63 32.18 -18.32
C VAL A 469 15.21 31.58 -19.70
N GLY A 470 13.91 31.48 -19.99
CA GLY A 470 13.38 30.88 -21.24
C GLY A 470 12.89 31.85 -22.32
N THR A 471 12.94 31.43 -23.59
CA THR A 471 12.21 32.12 -24.68
C THR A 471 10.73 31.74 -24.65
N ALA A 472 9.83 32.73 -24.79
CA ALA A 472 8.39 32.46 -24.92
C ALA A 472 8.14 31.67 -26.21
N ILE A 473 7.51 30.50 -26.10
CA ILE A 473 6.93 29.81 -27.26
C ILE A 473 5.47 30.26 -27.34
N ASP A 474 5.05 30.75 -28.51
CA ASP A 474 3.67 31.13 -28.76
C ASP A 474 2.71 29.98 -28.43
N ASP A 475 1.66 30.28 -27.67
CA ASP A 475 0.57 29.36 -27.27
C ASP A 475 -0.22 28.80 -28.48
N ASP A 476 0.06 29.26 -29.70
CA ASP A 476 -0.58 28.82 -30.93
C ASP A 476 -0.32 27.34 -31.28
N GLU A 477 0.79 26.74 -30.85
CA GLU A 477 1.06 25.31 -31.07
C GLU A 477 0.15 24.39 -30.25
N ARG A 478 -0.29 24.85 -29.07
CA ARG A 478 -1.16 24.07 -28.17
C ARG A 478 -2.63 24.21 -28.55
N SER A 479 -2.99 25.37 -29.08
CA SER A 479 -4.37 25.77 -29.41
C SER A 479 -4.90 25.12 -30.68
N ARG A 480 -4.03 24.70 -31.60
CA ARG A 480 -4.45 24.22 -32.93
C ARG A 480 -4.62 22.71 -33.07
N GLY A 481 -4.34 21.90 -32.06
CA GLY A 481 -4.49 20.43 -32.16
C GLY A 481 -3.72 19.81 -33.33
N LYS A 482 -2.75 20.53 -33.92
CA LYS A 482 -1.97 20.05 -35.05
C LYS A 482 -0.93 19.08 -34.53
N ARG A 483 -1.30 17.80 -34.52
CA ARG A 483 -0.36 16.69 -34.64
C ARG A 483 0.56 17.00 -35.84
N PHE A 484 1.88 17.00 -35.61
CA PHE A 484 2.95 17.00 -36.60
C PHE A 484 2.77 17.96 -37.80
N ALA A 485 3.24 19.20 -37.67
CA ALA A 485 3.86 19.82 -38.85
C ALA A 485 5.22 19.15 -39.02
N ALA A 486 5.43 18.46 -40.14
CA ALA A 486 6.72 17.86 -40.47
C ALA A 486 7.77 18.97 -40.54
N SER A 487 8.57 19.13 -39.48
CA SER A 487 9.79 19.92 -39.55
C SER A 487 10.81 19.11 -40.36
N PRO A 488 11.63 19.77 -41.19
CA PRO A 488 12.70 19.09 -41.92
C PRO A 488 13.65 18.36 -40.93
N PRO A 489 14.31 17.29 -41.38
CA PRO A 489 15.26 16.56 -40.55
C PRO A 489 16.34 17.49 -40.01
N PRO A 490 16.84 17.23 -38.79
CA PRO A 490 17.72 18.14 -38.11
C PRO A 490 19.04 18.22 -38.88
N THR A 491 19.43 19.43 -39.27
CA THR A 491 20.74 19.68 -39.87
C THR A 491 21.76 19.93 -38.76
N SER A 492 23.06 19.77 -39.03
CA SER A 492 24.13 20.11 -38.06
C SER A 492 24.10 21.57 -37.59
N SER A 493 23.33 22.43 -38.27
CA SER A 493 23.04 23.82 -37.94
C SER A 493 21.84 24.03 -36.99
N ASP A 494 21.16 22.98 -36.54
CA ASP A 494 20.04 23.10 -35.61
C ASP A 494 20.53 23.59 -34.24
N THR A 495 20.07 24.78 -33.84
CA THR A 495 20.42 25.42 -32.57
C THR A 495 20.20 24.51 -31.36
N ARG A 496 19.12 23.72 -31.36
CA ARG A 496 18.81 22.73 -30.31
C ARG A 496 19.90 21.67 -30.15
N LEU A 497 20.42 21.15 -31.26
CA LEU A 497 21.47 20.12 -31.23
C LEU A 497 22.79 20.70 -30.70
N VAL A 498 23.13 21.93 -31.13
CA VAL A 498 24.29 22.66 -30.61
C VAL A 498 24.17 22.88 -29.10
N HIS A 499 22.98 23.22 -28.61
CA HIS A 499 22.74 23.36 -27.16
C HIS A 499 22.90 22.05 -26.39
N ALA A 500 22.39 20.94 -26.93
CA ALA A 500 22.58 19.62 -26.33
C ALA A 500 24.06 19.25 -26.23
N GLN A 501 24.83 19.51 -27.28
CA GLN A 501 26.27 19.25 -27.32
C GLN A 501 27.05 20.11 -26.33
N LEU A 502 26.75 21.40 -26.23
CA LEU A 502 27.37 22.30 -25.26
C LEU A 502 27.05 21.90 -23.82
N MET A 503 25.80 21.53 -23.55
CA MET A 503 25.41 21.03 -22.22
C MET A 503 26.12 19.71 -21.90
N ASN A 504 26.22 18.79 -22.87
CA ASN A 504 26.96 17.54 -22.69
C ASN A 504 28.45 17.79 -22.40
N GLN A 505 29.09 18.76 -23.07
CA GLN A 505 30.48 19.12 -22.77
C GLN A 505 30.66 19.53 -21.31
N HIS A 506 29.78 20.40 -20.79
CA HIS A 506 29.83 20.78 -19.38
C HIS A 506 29.53 19.62 -18.43
N MET A 507 28.59 18.74 -18.78
CA MET A 507 28.31 17.54 -18.01
C MET A 507 29.51 16.58 -18.01
N LEU A 508 30.23 16.44 -19.12
CA LEU A 508 31.43 15.60 -19.20
C LEU A 508 32.59 16.19 -18.39
N GLU A 509 32.78 17.51 -18.41
CA GLU A 509 33.81 18.21 -17.64
C GLU A 509 33.66 18.00 -16.12
N HIS A 510 32.42 17.97 -15.61
CA HIS A 510 32.16 17.93 -14.17
C HIS A 510 31.70 16.55 -13.65
N SER A 511 31.07 15.74 -14.51
CA SER A 511 30.40 14.48 -14.16
C SER A 511 30.91 13.28 -14.97
N GLY A 512 32.05 13.38 -15.65
CA GLY A 512 32.64 12.28 -16.42
C GLY A 512 33.04 11.06 -15.57
N ASP A 513 33.35 11.26 -14.29
CA ASP A 513 33.71 10.24 -13.31
C ASP A 513 32.55 9.81 -12.39
N ALA A 514 31.37 10.39 -12.59
CA ALA A 514 30.21 10.15 -11.73
C ALA A 514 29.71 8.71 -11.82
N SER A 515 29.24 8.16 -10.69
CA SER A 515 28.64 6.82 -10.65
C SER A 515 27.23 6.79 -11.25
N LEU A 516 26.49 7.91 -11.15
CA LEU A 516 25.17 8.11 -11.74
C LEU A 516 24.96 9.59 -12.01
N VAL A 517 24.47 9.92 -13.20
CA VAL A 517 24.08 11.27 -13.58
C VAL A 517 22.56 11.31 -13.73
N VAL A 518 21.90 12.16 -12.95
CA VAL A 518 20.44 12.32 -12.98
C VAL A 518 20.12 13.67 -13.61
N VAL A 519 19.39 13.66 -14.73
CA VAL A 519 19.06 14.87 -15.49
C VAL A 519 17.61 14.85 -15.93
N ASN A 520 17.01 16.02 -16.12
CA ASN A 520 15.62 16.11 -16.58
C ASN A 520 15.50 15.61 -18.03
N LEU A 521 14.41 14.91 -18.33
CA LEU A 521 14.03 14.51 -19.67
C LEU A 521 13.46 15.74 -20.42
N PRO A 522 13.99 16.07 -21.62
CA PRO A 522 13.47 17.17 -22.42
C PRO A 522 11.98 17.02 -22.77
N ARG A 523 11.33 18.16 -23.07
CA ARG A 523 9.93 18.16 -23.48
C ARG A 523 9.78 17.48 -24.84
N LEU A 524 8.88 16.50 -24.89
CA LEU A 524 8.56 15.70 -26.08
C LEU A 524 7.56 16.38 -27.06
N ILE A 525 6.81 17.40 -26.63
CA ILE A 525 5.69 17.96 -27.42
C ILE A 525 6.18 18.84 -28.57
N GLY A 526 5.70 18.60 -29.79
CA GLY A 526 5.96 19.41 -30.98
C GLY A 526 7.29 19.10 -31.68
N VAL A 527 7.97 18.02 -31.29
CA VAL A 527 9.27 17.62 -31.85
C VAL A 527 9.13 16.28 -32.59
N PRO A 528 9.63 16.15 -33.83
CA PRO A 528 9.68 14.85 -34.51
C PRO A 528 10.47 13.82 -33.69
N ALA A 529 10.08 12.55 -33.76
CA ALA A 529 10.68 11.50 -32.94
C ALA A 529 12.20 11.39 -33.16
N LEU A 530 12.64 11.49 -34.41
CA LEU A 530 14.05 11.51 -34.78
C LEU A 530 14.80 12.67 -34.10
N CYS A 531 14.28 13.89 -34.17
CA CYS A 531 14.90 15.07 -33.55
C CYS A 531 14.98 14.95 -32.02
N PHE A 532 13.96 14.37 -31.40
CA PHE A 532 13.95 14.14 -29.96
C PHE A 532 15.03 13.14 -29.54
N VAL A 533 15.11 11.99 -30.22
CA VAL A 533 16.09 10.95 -29.88
C VAL A 533 17.51 11.42 -30.17
N THR A 534 17.76 12.09 -31.29
CA THR A 534 19.10 12.64 -31.58
C THR A 534 19.52 13.71 -30.57
N TYR A 535 18.58 14.55 -30.10
CA TYR A 535 18.83 15.51 -29.05
C TYR A 535 19.23 14.83 -27.73
N VAL A 536 18.46 13.83 -27.28
CA VAL A 536 18.77 13.11 -26.03
C VAL A 536 20.06 12.31 -26.16
N GLU A 537 20.33 11.73 -27.34
CA GLU A 537 21.60 11.05 -27.61
C GLU A 537 22.79 12.01 -27.54
N ALA A 538 22.70 13.20 -28.15
CA ALA A 538 23.74 14.22 -28.10
C ALA A 538 23.95 14.79 -26.69
N LEU A 539 22.86 14.97 -25.92
CA LEU A 539 22.91 15.48 -24.55
C LEU A 539 23.61 14.52 -23.58
N THR A 540 23.52 13.21 -23.83
CA THR A 540 23.98 12.17 -22.90
C THR A 540 25.07 11.29 -23.50
N GLN A 541 25.80 11.83 -24.47
CA GLN A 541 26.84 11.10 -25.18
C GLN A 541 28.09 10.96 -24.30
N HIS A 542 28.65 9.75 -24.21
CA HIS A 542 29.86 9.44 -23.41
C HIS A 542 29.72 9.60 -21.89
N LEU A 543 28.53 9.92 -21.38
CA LEU A 543 28.24 9.86 -19.96
C LEU A 543 28.10 8.39 -19.49
N PRO A 544 28.37 8.12 -18.19
CA PRO A 544 28.29 6.78 -17.62
C PRO A 544 26.84 6.30 -17.46
N ALA A 545 26.37 5.98 -16.25
CA ALA A 545 24.96 5.67 -16.01
C ALA A 545 24.16 6.98 -16.01
N VAL A 546 23.13 7.08 -16.86
CA VAL A 546 22.28 8.28 -16.93
C VAL A 546 20.84 7.91 -16.62
N LEU A 547 20.22 8.64 -15.70
CA LEU A 547 18.81 8.57 -15.40
C LEU A 547 18.12 9.85 -15.87
N LEU A 548 17.26 9.72 -16.88
CA LEU A 548 16.42 10.81 -17.35
C LEU A 548 15.11 10.80 -16.56
N VAL A 549 14.80 11.90 -15.89
CA VAL A 549 13.62 12.02 -15.01
C VAL A 549 12.63 13.00 -15.62
N ARG A 550 11.34 12.69 -15.53
CA ARG A 550 10.27 13.63 -15.84
C ARG A 550 9.16 13.54 -14.83
N GLY A 551 8.78 14.67 -14.25
CA GLY A 551 7.59 14.75 -13.39
C GLY A 551 6.28 14.67 -14.18
N SER A 552 5.22 14.17 -13.53
CA SER A 552 3.82 14.24 -13.98
C SER A 552 3.23 15.66 -13.87
N GLY A 553 3.87 16.53 -13.09
CA GLY A 553 3.40 17.89 -12.79
C GLY A 553 2.39 17.97 -11.64
N ARG A 554 2.04 16.83 -11.03
CA ARG A 554 1.22 16.72 -9.82
C ARG A 554 2.03 16.37 -8.57
N GLU A 555 3.33 16.09 -8.70
CA GLU A 555 4.15 15.74 -7.56
C GLU A 555 4.21 16.89 -6.55
N VAL A 556 3.92 16.55 -5.29
CA VAL A 556 4.25 17.38 -4.14
C VAL A 556 5.13 16.53 -3.25
N VAL A 557 6.41 16.85 -3.23
CA VAL A 557 7.38 16.17 -2.38
C VAL A 557 7.24 16.75 -0.97
N THR A 558 6.81 15.92 -0.03
CA THR A 558 6.81 16.24 1.40
C THR A 558 7.88 15.38 2.06
N LEU A 559 9.04 15.96 2.35
CA LEU A 559 10.23 15.23 2.82
C LEU A 559 10.25 15.00 4.34
N ASN A 560 9.11 15.13 5.01
CA ASN A 560 8.93 14.71 6.39
C ASN A 560 8.49 13.23 6.41
N ALA A 561 9.43 12.33 6.10
CA ALA A 561 9.26 10.88 6.31
C ALA A 561 9.99 10.45 7.58
#